data_AF-A0A537JG34-F1
#
_entry.id   AF-A0A537JG34-F1
#
_cell.length_a   1.000
_cell.length_b   1.000
_cell.length_c   1.000
_cell.angle_alpha   90.00
_cell.angle_beta   90.00
_cell.angle_gamma   90.00
#
_symmetry.space_group_name_H-M   'P 1'
#
loop_
_entity.id
_entity.type
_entity.pdbx_description
1 polymer ?
#
loop_
_entity_poly.entity_id
_entity_poly.type
_entity_poly.pdbx_seq_one_letter_code
_entity_poly.pdbx_strand_id
1 'polypeptide(L)'
;MERRGGADAGSDLDDLTEIGAAELLLPARVFTPVAARTDLTMDGLRDLALRFAAPIRLTVRQWLLTRTWTGFALLWRPDGGGLVLGWRAASPGLRFPAPAAIGAPAGAIWSAQSRLHATVRTGRPHHGVEEVQTGAGAAWWFTRFGVVRDLGRRSVLALVVLDRRGGESPRRRPAEGNAAWSEKRRPAAGRSGAPVGAGRPS
;
A
#
# COMPACT_ATOMS: atom_id res chain seq x y z
N MET A 1 26.96 29.53 8.28
CA MET A 1 27.57 28.76 7.18
C MET A 1 27.55 27.29 7.58
N GLU A 2 26.43 26.61 7.37
CA GLU A 2 26.32 25.18 7.67
C GLU A 2 25.59 24.46 6.54
N ARG A 3 26.13 23.29 6.22
CA ARG A 3 26.10 22.61 4.93
C ARG A 3 24.70 22.08 4.60
N ARG A 4 24.10 22.57 3.51
CA ARG A 4 23.07 21.86 2.75
C ARG A 4 23.71 21.37 1.45
N GLY A 5 23.52 20.09 1.13
CA GLY A 5 23.91 19.49 -0.14
C GLY A 5 25.00 18.43 0.03
N GLY A 6 24.60 17.17 0.05
CA GLY A 6 25.54 16.05 0.14
C GLY A 6 24.93 14.65 0.20
N ALA A 7 23.60 14.52 0.29
CA ALA A 7 22.93 13.21 0.39
C ALA A 7 22.57 12.56 -0.97
N ASP A 8 22.51 13.32 -2.06
CA ASP A 8 21.97 12.81 -3.34
C ASP A 8 22.99 12.04 -4.20
N ALA A 9 24.27 12.46 -4.23
CA ALA A 9 25.25 11.83 -5.13
C ALA A 9 25.61 10.39 -4.76
N GLY A 10 25.57 10.02 -3.47
CA GLY A 10 25.77 8.64 -3.02
C GLY A 10 24.55 7.75 -3.25
N SER A 11 23.34 8.34 -3.19
CA SER A 11 22.08 7.64 -3.46
C SER A 11 21.97 7.21 -4.93
N ASP A 12 22.35 8.09 -5.86
CA ASP A 12 22.19 7.84 -7.29
C ASP A 12 23.15 6.75 -7.83
N LEU A 13 24.39 6.71 -7.33
CA LEU A 13 25.36 5.67 -7.68
C LEU A 13 25.01 4.30 -7.09
N ASP A 14 24.50 4.27 -5.86
CA ASP A 14 23.98 3.06 -5.24
C ASP A 14 22.75 2.54 -6.02
N ASP A 15 21.87 3.43 -6.47
CA ASP A 15 20.70 3.07 -7.28
C ASP A 15 21.10 2.50 -8.65
N LEU A 16 22.08 3.08 -9.34
CA LEU A 16 22.58 2.57 -10.62
C LEU A 16 23.26 1.21 -10.47
N THR A 17 24.05 1.03 -9.40
CA THR A 17 24.69 -0.25 -9.06
C THR A 17 23.64 -1.31 -8.76
N GLU A 18 22.58 -0.94 -8.02
CA GLU A 18 21.46 -1.82 -7.70
C GLU A 18 20.69 -2.24 -8.97
N ILE A 19 20.47 -1.31 -9.91
CA ILE A 19 19.84 -1.59 -11.21
C ILE A 19 20.69 -2.56 -12.04
N GLY A 20 22.01 -2.31 -12.13
CA GLY A 20 22.93 -3.20 -12.85
C GLY A 20 22.98 -4.61 -12.24
N ALA A 21 23.02 -4.70 -10.91
CA ALA A 21 22.99 -5.98 -10.20
C ALA A 21 21.68 -6.74 -10.40
N ALA A 22 20.54 -6.02 -10.45
CA ALA A 22 19.24 -6.63 -10.72
C ALA A 22 19.20 -7.29 -12.11
N GLU A 23 19.67 -6.62 -13.16
CA GLU A 23 19.66 -7.19 -14.51
C GLU A 23 20.59 -8.41 -14.65
N LEU A 24 21.73 -8.42 -13.94
CA LEU A 24 22.66 -9.54 -13.95
C LEU A 24 22.11 -10.76 -13.21
N LEU A 25 21.50 -10.55 -12.03
CA LEU A 25 20.99 -11.64 -11.19
C LEU A 25 19.58 -12.10 -11.62
N LEU A 26 18.80 -11.20 -12.21
CA LEU A 26 17.39 -11.41 -12.55
C LEU A 26 17.12 -11.07 -14.02
N PRO A 27 17.74 -11.79 -14.99
CA PRO A 27 17.55 -11.50 -16.40
C PRO A 27 16.07 -11.52 -16.79
N ALA A 28 15.57 -10.43 -17.37
CA ALA A 28 14.14 -10.23 -17.61
C ALA A 28 13.47 -11.40 -18.37
N ARG A 29 14.18 -12.01 -19.32
CA ARG A 29 13.69 -13.16 -20.12
C ARG A 29 13.34 -14.38 -19.27
N VAL A 30 14.11 -14.62 -18.19
CA VAL A 30 13.92 -15.77 -17.30
C VAL A 30 13.04 -15.39 -16.11
N PHE A 31 13.23 -14.19 -15.57
CA PHE A 31 12.53 -13.72 -14.39
C PHE A 31 11.04 -13.46 -14.66
N THR A 32 10.71 -12.78 -15.75
CA THR A 32 9.33 -12.32 -16.05
C THR A 32 8.29 -13.45 -16.06
N PRO A 33 8.49 -14.58 -16.76
CA PRO A 33 7.52 -15.66 -16.77
C PRO A 33 7.30 -16.29 -15.38
N VAL A 34 8.33 -16.35 -14.55
CA VAL A 34 8.25 -16.90 -13.19
C VAL A 34 7.50 -15.92 -12.28
N ALA A 35 7.85 -14.64 -12.33
CA ALA A 35 7.20 -13.57 -11.59
C ALA A 35 5.70 -13.45 -11.92
N ALA A 36 5.30 -13.68 -13.19
CA ALA A 36 3.90 -13.66 -13.61
C ALA A 36 3.04 -14.77 -13.00
N ARG A 37 3.64 -15.92 -12.69
CA ARG A 37 2.95 -17.06 -12.07
C ARG A 37 3.03 -17.07 -10.55
N THR A 38 3.84 -16.18 -9.97
CA THR A 38 4.04 -16.12 -8.53
C THR A 38 2.91 -15.32 -7.91
N ASP A 39 2.34 -15.82 -6.81
CA ASP A 39 1.38 -15.07 -6.05
C ASP A 39 2.00 -13.84 -5.41
N LEU A 40 1.34 -12.69 -5.60
CA LEU A 40 1.75 -11.42 -5.02
C LEU A 40 1.51 -11.42 -3.51
N THR A 41 2.35 -12.14 -2.77
CA THR A 41 2.38 -12.27 -1.31
C THR A 41 3.81 -12.10 -0.81
N MET A 42 3.99 -11.94 0.51
CA MET A 42 5.35 -11.89 1.08
C MET A 42 6.08 -13.23 0.94
N ASP A 43 5.35 -14.34 0.96
CA ASP A 43 5.93 -15.67 0.75
C ASP A 43 6.27 -15.90 -0.72
N GLY A 44 5.40 -15.51 -1.65
CA GLY A 44 5.72 -15.54 -3.08
C GLY A 44 6.94 -14.67 -3.43
N LEU A 45 7.09 -13.50 -2.78
CA LEU A 45 8.31 -12.69 -2.90
C LEU A 45 9.55 -13.42 -2.37
N ARG A 46 9.44 -14.10 -1.22
CA ARG A 46 10.55 -14.89 -0.66
C ARG A 46 10.91 -16.06 -1.58
N ASP A 47 9.91 -16.75 -2.13
CA ASP A 47 10.10 -17.85 -3.06
C ASP A 47 10.80 -17.39 -4.35
N LEU A 48 10.39 -16.23 -4.90
CA LEU A 48 11.10 -15.60 -6.03
C LEU A 48 12.55 -15.28 -5.66
N ALA A 49 12.78 -14.62 -4.52
CA ALA A 49 14.12 -14.23 -4.09
C ALA A 49 15.03 -15.46 -3.91
N LEU A 50 14.51 -16.52 -3.27
CA LEU A 50 15.22 -17.78 -3.09
C LEU A 50 15.52 -18.48 -4.42
N ARG A 51 14.54 -18.55 -5.32
CA ARG A 51 14.68 -19.23 -6.62
C ARG A 51 15.76 -18.62 -7.49
N PHE A 52 15.94 -17.29 -7.42
CA PHE A 52 16.95 -16.58 -8.17
C PHE A 52 18.21 -16.28 -7.33
N ALA A 53 18.29 -16.77 -6.09
CA ALA A 53 19.36 -16.47 -5.14
C ALA A 53 19.68 -14.96 -5.05
N ALA A 54 18.64 -14.13 -5.10
CA ALA A 54 18.77 -12.68 -5.19
C ALA A 54 18.28 -11.99 -3.92
N PRO A 55 18.88 -10.84 -3.55
CA PRO A 55 18.35 -9.99 -2.50
C PRO A 55 16.88 -9.61 -2.73
N ILE A 56 16.10 -9.52 -1.64
CA ILE A 56 14.67 -9.21 -1.70
C ILE A 56 14.40 -7.85 -2.39
N ARG A 57 15.26 -6.84 -2.17
CA ARG A 57 15.14 -5.52 -2.81
C ARG A 57 15.28 -5.59 -4.32
N LEU A 58 16.30 -6.31 -4.82
CA LEU A 58 16.48 -6.53 -6.26
C LEU A 58 15.29 -7.31 -6.84
N THR A 59 14.86 -8.35 -6.13
CA THR A 59 13.75 -9.21 -6.56
C THR A 59 12.47 -8.41 -6.73
N VAL A 60 12.08 -7.60 -5.74
CA VAL A 60 10.85 -6.81 -5.83
C VAL A 60 10.98 -5.65 -6.82
N ARG A 61 12.16 -5.02 -6.94
CA ARG A 61 12.42 -3.99 -7.97
C ARG A 61 12.23 -4.59 -9.36
N GLN A 62 12.82 -5.75 -9.63
CA GLN A 62 12.65 -6.44 -10.91
C GLN A 62 11.19 -6.86 -11.13
N TRP A 63 10.48 -7.31 -10.08
CA TRP A 63 9.07 -7.65 -10.17
C TRP A 63 8.18 -6.46 -10.54
N LEU A 64 8.48 -5.27 -10.03
CA LEU A 64 7.79 -4.04 -10.45
C LEU A 64 8.03 -3.73 -11.93
N LEU A 65 9.21 -4.05 -12.46
CA LEU A 65 9.56 -3.83 -13.88
C LEU A 65 8.87 -4.80 -14.83
N THR A 66 8.50 -6.01 -14.37
CA THR A 66 7.75 -6.97 -15.21
C THR A 66 6.32 -6.53 -15.53
N ARG A 67 5.78 -5.56 -14.76
CA ARG A 67 4.39 -5.06 -14.86
C ARG A 67 3.31 -6.14 -14.70
N THR A 68 3.62 -7.25 -14.04
CA THR A 68 2.61 -8.26 -13.66
C THR A 68 1.66 -7.73 -12.56
N TRP A 69 2.09 -6.67 -11.88
CA TRP A 69 1.29 -5.81 -11.01
C TRP A 69 1.84 -4.38 -11.09
N THR A 70 1.03 -3.41 -10.69
CA THR A 70 1.38 -1.99 -10.68
C THR A 70 1.33 -1.47 -9.25
N GLY A 71 2.39 -0.79 -8.81
CA GLY A 71 2.41 -0.22 -7.47
C GLY A 71 3.79 0.20 -6.98
N PHE A 72 3.96 0.14 -5.66
CA PHE A 72 5.17 0.57 -4.97
C PHE A 72 5.69 -0.51 -4.03
N ALA A 73 7.00 -0.51 -3.81
CA ALA A 73 7.65 -1.28 -2.76
C ALA A 73 8.41 -0.30 -1.85
N LEU A 74 8.24 -0.44 -0.54
CA LEU A 74 8.79 0.48 0.45
C LEU A 74 9.40 -0.33 1.60
N LEU A 75 10.61 0.02 2.03
CA LEU A 75 11.33 -0.72 3.07
C LEU A 75 11.73 0.21 4.21
N TRP A 76 11.24 -0.09 5.40
CA TRP A 76 11.57 0.62 6.63
C TRP A 76 12.57 -0.16 7.47
N ARG A 77 13.47 0.60 8.09
CA ARG A 77 14.48 0.09 9.01
C ARG A 77 14.27 0.73 10.38
N PRO A 78 14.41 -0.04 11.48
CA PRO A 78 14.54 0.55 12.81
C PRO A 78 15.78 1.44 12.89
N ASP A 79 15.67 2.62 13.51
CA ASP A 79 16.79 3.58 13.67
C ASP A 79 17.10 3.98 15.13
N GLY A 80 16.55 3.26 16.11
CA GLY A 80 16.72 3.58 17.54
C GLY A 80 15.70 4.59 18.07
N GLY A 81 15.19 5.50 17.24
CA GLY A 81 14.09 6.42 17.57
C GLY A 81 12.75 6.06 16.91
N GLY A 82 12.78 5.23 15.86
CA GLY A 82 11.57 4.79 15.18
C GLY A 82 11.84 3.95 13.94
N LEU A 83 10.93 4.02 12.98
CA LEU A 83 11.06 3.40 11.67
C LEU A 83 11.30 4.47 10.62
N VAL A 84 12.41 4.35 9.90
CA VAL A 84 12.79 5.26 8.83
C VAL A 84 12.72 4.54 7.50
N LEU A 85 12.16 5.20 6.49
CA LEU A 85 12.17 4.66 5.13
C LEU A 85 13.62 4.64 4.63
N GLY A 86 14.14 3.45 4.39
CA GLY A 86 15.52 3.25 3.94
C GLY A 86 15.65 2.94 2.45
N TRP A 87 14.55 2.54 1.79
CA TRP A 87 14.56 2.17 0.38
C TRP A 87 13.14 2.16 -0.21
N ARG A 88 13.03 2.47 -1.50
CA ARG A 88 11.76 2.48 -2.23
C ARG A 88 11.95 2.13 -3.70
N ALA A 89 10.94 1.51 -4.31
CA ALA A 89 10.85 1.29 -5.76
C ALA A 89 9.40 1.45 -6.22
N ALA A 90 9.21 1.83 -7.49
CA ALA A 90 7.91 2.03 -8.12
C ALA A 90 7.84 1.28 -9.44
N SER A 91 6.63 0.87 -9.85
CA SER A 91 6.41 0.41 -11.22
C SER A 91 6.74 1.53 -12.22
N PRO A 92 7.20 1.20 -13.44
CA PRO A 92 7.50 2.19 -14.46
C PRO A 92 6.34 3.15 -14.72
N GLY A 93 6.63 4.45 -14.76
CA GLY A 93 5.64 5.50 -15.01
C GLY A 93 4.85 5.97 -13.78
N LEU A 94 4.99 5.31 -12.64
CA LEU A 94 4.43 5.81 -11.38
C LEU A 94 5.38 6.85 -10.77
N ARG A 95 4.79 7.93 -10.27
CA ARG A 95 5.49 8.90 -9.43
C ARG A 95 5.12 8.64 -7.99
N PHE A 96 6.11 8.65 -7.12
CA PHE A 96 5.83 8.67 -5.69
C PHE A 96 5.06 9.96 -5.34
N PRO A 97 4.07 9.89 -4.43
CA PRO A 97 3.55 11.06 -3.74
C PRO A 97 4.68 11.96 -3.21
N ALA A 98 4.36 13.22 -2.94
CA ALA A 98 5.33 14.24 -2.55
C ALA A 98 6.36 13.71 -1.52
N PRO A 99 7.67 13.96 -1.72
CA PRO A 99 8.75 13.31 -0.96
C PRO A 99 8.59 13.39 0.57
N ALA A 100 8.01 14.49 1.07
CA ALA A 100 7.75 14.71 2.49
C ALA A 100 6.83 13.63 3.10
N ALA A 101 5.96 12.99 2.33
CA ALA A 101 5.00 12.01 2.82
C ALA A 101 5.47 10.55 2.74
N ILE A 102 6.57 10.25 2.05
CA ILE A 102 7.07 8.86 1.93
C ILE A 102 8.44 8.71 2.57
N GLY A 103 9.29 9.73 2.49
CA GLY A 103 10.57 9.77 3.21
C GLY A 103 10.46 10.16 4.68
N ALA A 104 9.27 10.57 5.15
CA ALA A 104 9.05 10.88 6.56
C ALA A 104 9.16 9.64 7.45
N PRO A 105 9.43 9.82 8.76
CA PRO A 105 9.33 8.75 9.74
C PRO A 105 7.99 8.02 9.61
N ALA A 106 7.99 6.70 9.77
CA ALA A 106 6.77 5.91 9.57
C ALA A 106 5.60 6.42 10.43
N GLY A 107 5.85 6.89 11.65
CA GLY A 107 4.83 7.43 12.55
C GLY A 107 4.16 8.72 12.08
N ALA A 108 4.72 9.42 11.09
CA ALA A 108 4.11 10.60 10.47
C ALA A 108 3.16 10.24 9.31
N ILE A 109 3.29 9.04 8.76
CA ILE A 109 2.59 8.57 7.57
C ILE A 109 1.55 7.50 7.93
N TRP A 110 1.88 6.69 8.93
CA TRP A 110 1.07 5.61 9.48
C TRP A 110 0.83 5.84 10.97
N SER A 111 -0.38 5.50 11.41
CA SER A 111 -0.69 5.49 12.85
C SER A 111 0.05 4.36 13.57
N ALA A 112 0.18 4.47 14.90
CA ALA A 112 0.73 3.39 15.73
C ALA A 112 -0.12 2.10 15.66
N GLN A 113 -1.41 2.20 15.30
CA GLN A 113 -2.30 1.07 15.06
C GLN A 113 -2.12 0.43 13.67
N SER A 114 -1.26 0.98 12.82
CA SER A 114 -1.04 0.48 11.48
C SER A 114 -0.48 -0.94 11.44
N ARG A 115 -0.72 -1.63 10.31
CA ARG A 115 -0.17 -2.97 10.06
C ARG A 115 1.34 -2.95 9.96
N LEU A 116 1.96 -1.84 9.55
CA LEU A 116 3.41 -1.64 9.59
C LEU A 116 3.93 -1.80 11.03
N HIS A 117 3.40 -1.03 11.98
CA HIS A 117 3.79 -1.09 13.39
C HIS A 117 3.43 -2.45 14.02
N ALA A 118 2.30 -3.06 13.64
CA ALA A 118 1.96 -4.42 14.06
C ALA A 118 2.96 -5.47 13.54
N THR A 119 3.41 -5.36 12.28
CA THR A 119 4.39 -6.27 11.66
C THR A 119 5.76 -6.16 12.34
N VAL A 120 6.20 -4.94 12.64
CA VAL A 120 7.43 -4.70 13.40
C VAL A 120 7.35 -5.33 14.79
N ARG A 121 6.25 -5.06 15.51
CA ARG A 121 6.05 -5.54 16.89
C ARG A 121 5.93 -7.05 16.98
N THR A 122 5.12 -7.67 16.12
CA THR A 122 4.80 -9.11 16.21
C THR A 122 5.74 -10.00 15.41
N GLY A 123 6.45 -9.42 14.44
CA GLY A 123 7.26 -10.18 13.48
C GLY A 123 6.45 -10.94 12.42
N ARG A 124 5.12 -10.93 12.50
CA ARG A 124 4.24 -11.68 11.60
C ARG A 124 3.87 -10.81 10.39
N PRO A 125 3.76 -11.40 9.20
CA PRO A 125 3.25 -10.68 8.04
C PRO A 125 1.78 -10.28 8.26
N HIS A 126 1.41 -9.10 7.77
CA HIS A 126 0.04 -8.60 7.80
C HIS A 126 -0.43 -8.25 6.39
N HIS A 127 -1.72 -8.46 6.12
CA HIS A 127 -2.35 -8.21 4.82
C HIS A 127 -3.62 -7.37 4.99
N GLY A 128 -3.98 -6.59 3.98
CA GLY A 128 -5.27 -5.92 3.89
C GLY A 128 -5.18 -4.56 3.20
N VAL A 129 -6.29 -3.83 3.20
CA VAL A 129 -6.32 -2.42 2.80
C VAL A 129 -5.94 -1.57 4.00
N GLU A 130 -5.02 -0.65 3.79
CA GLU A 130 -4.64 0.36 4.79
C GLU A 130 -4.75 1.75 4.18
N GLU A 131 -5.50 2.61 4.86
CA GLU A 131 -5.54 4.03 4.56
C GLU A 131 -4.29 4.69 5.14
N VAL A 132 -3.63 5.48 4.31
CA VAL A 132 -2.41 6.20 4.66
C VAL A 132 -2.68 7.68 4.54
N GLN A 133 -2.45 8.41 5.64
CA GLN A 133 -2.60 9.86 5.66
C GLN A 133 -1.27 10.47 5.24
N THR A 134 -1.26 11.11 4.06
CA THR A 134 -0.04 11.61 3.42
C THR A 134 0.18 13.10 3.62
N GLY A 135 -0.60 13.75 4.50
CA GLY A 135 -0.62 15.21 4.66
C GLY A 135 -1.30 15.97 3.50
N ALA A 136 -1.31 15.41 2.29
CA ALA A 136 -2.07 15.90 1.12
C ALA A 136 -3.48 15.29 1.00
N GLY A 137 -3.89 14.49 1.99
CA GLY A 137 -5.14 13.71 2.01
C GLY A 137 -4.91 12.22 2.28
N ALA A 138 -6.01 11.48 2.27
CA ALA A 138 -6.02 10.03 2.43
C ALA A 138 -5.72 9.33 1.10
N ALA A 139 -4.77 8.42 1.10
CA ALA A 139 -4.56 7.48 0.01
C ALA A 139 -4.85 6.06 0.51
N TRP A 140 -5.68 5.32 -0.24
CA TRP A 140 -6.06 3.94 0.08
C TRP A 140 -5.19 2.98 -0.71
N TRP A 141 -4.54 2.05 -0.01
CA TRP A 141 -3.60 1.14 -0.62
C TRP A 141 -3.88 -0.29 -0.17
N PHE A 142 -3.80 -1.24 -1.10
CA PHE A 142 -3.70 -2.65 -0.72
C PHE A 142 -2.27 -2.91 -0.30
N THR A 143 -2.06 -3.17 0.98
CA THR A 143 -0.73 -3.24 1.55
C THR A 143 -0.46 -4.62 2.12
N ARG A 144 0.66 -5.20 1.71
CA ARG A 144 1.19 -6.43 2.27
C ARG A 144 2.48 -6.11 2.98
N PHE A 145 2.53 -6.39 4.27
CA PHE A 145 3.71 -6.16 5.10
C PHE A 145 4.36 -7.49 5.43
N GLY A 146 5.69 -7.50 5.45
CA GLY A 146 6.43 -8.61 6.01
C GLY A 146 7.79 -8.18 6.52
N VAL A 147 8.24 -8.87 7.56
CA VAL A 147 9.62 -8.75 8.02
C VAL A 147 10.53 -9.43 7.01
N VAL A 148 11.57 -8.70 6.62
CA VAL A 148 12.63 -9.14 5.71
C VAL A 148 13.99 -8.87 6.35
N ARG A 149 15.03 -9.56 5.89
CA ARG A 149 16.41 -9.17 6.14
C ARG A 149 16.93 -8.41 4.95
N ASP A 150 17.36 -7.17 5.17
CA ASP A 150 17.99 -6.35 4.15
C ASP A 150 19.36 -5.89 4.63
N LEU A 151 20.40 -6.18 3.85
CA LEU A 151 21.80 -5.91 4.23
C LEU A 151 22.14 -6.38 5.66
N GLY A 152 21.64 -7.55 6.06
CA GLY A 152 21.84 -8.12 7.39
C GLY A 152 20.99 -7.49 8.51
N ARG A 153 20.18 -6.47 8.21
CA ARG A 153 19.32 -5.79 9.19
C ARG A 153 17.88 -6.26 9.08
N ARG A 154 17.19 -6.33 10.22
CA ARG A 154 15.74 -6.57 10.24
C ARG A 154 15.05 -5.33 9.69
N SER A 155 14.17 -5.53 8.72
CA SER A 155 13.42 -4.46 8.06
C SER A 155 11.99 -4.90 7.83
N VAL A 156 11.10 -3.95 7.58
CA VAL A 156 9.73 -4.25 7.15
C VAL A 156 9.55 -3.73 5.75
N LEU A 157 9.22 -4.65 4.85
CA LEU A 157 8.85 -4.34 3.47
C LEU A 157 7.32 -4.23 3.39
N ALA A 158 6.85 -3.19 2.72
CA ALA A 158 5.48 -3.07 2.27
C ALA A 158 5.41 -3.16 0.75
N LEU A 159 4.52 -4.01 0.25
CA LEU A 159 4.09 -4.02 -1.14
C LEU A 159 2.75 -3.31 -1.22
N VAL A 160 2.72 -2.26 -2.01
CA VAL A 160 1.59 -1.35 -2.17
C VAL A 160 1.03 -1.57 -3.57
N VAL A 161 -0.11 -2.26 -3.67
CA VAL A 161 -0.66 -2.73 -4.94
C VAL A 161 -1.78 -1.80 -5.39
N LEU A 162 -1.63 -1.19 -6.57
CA LEU A 162 -2.64 -0.32 -7.19
C LEU A 162 -3.51 -1.08 -8.19
N ASP A 163 -2.90 -1.99 -8.95
CA ASP A 163 -3.57 -2.81 -9.96
C ASP A 163 -2.84 -4.15 -10.13
N ARG A 164 -3.58 -5.23 -10.41
CA ARG A 164 -3.04 -6.54 -10.77
C ARG A 164 -3.59 -6.91 -12.15
N ARG A 165 -2.75 -6.89 -13.18
CA ARG A 165 -3.13 -7.41 -14.49
C ARG A 165 -3.20 -8.94 -14.41
N GLY A 166 -4.40 -9.51 -14.44
CA GLY A 166 -4.62 -10.97 -14.48
C GLY A 166 -5.81 -11.52 -13.69
N GLY A 167 -6.62 -10.69 -13.04
CA GLY A 167 -7.96 -11.06 -12.60
C GLY A 167 -8.88 -9.89 -12.88
N GLU A 168 -10.10 -10.15 -13.36
CA GLU A 168 -11.12 -9.11 -13.47
C GLU A 168 -11.17 -8.31 -12.16
N SER A 169 -10.75 -7.04 -12.22
CA SER A 169 -11.11 -6.11 -11.18
C SER A 169 -12.64 -6.04 -11.17
N PRO A 170 -13.32 -6.17 -10.02
CA PRO A 170 -14.74 -5.93 -9.96
C PRO A 170 -14.96 -4.53 -10.51
N ARG A 171 -15.70 -4.43 -11.62
CA ARG A 171 -16.18 -3.14 -12.13
C ARG A 171 -16.73 -2.39 -10.93
N ARG A 172 -16.10 -1.28 -10.56
CA ARG A 172 -16.71 -0.28 -9.69
C ARG A 172 -18.01 0.13 -10.38
N ARG A 173 -19.13 -0.46 -9.99
CA ARG A 173 -20.41 0.25 -10.06
C ARG A 173 -20.20 1.53 -9.24
N PRO A 174 -20.58 2.70 -9.77
CA PRO A 174 -20.76 3.86 -8.92
C PRO A 174 -21.73 3.45 -7.80
N ALA A 175 -21.41 3.83 -6.56
CA ALA A 175 -22.30 3.61 -5.43
C ALA A 175 -23.58 4.43 -5.65
N GLU A 176 -24.59 3.81 -6.26
CA GLU A 176 -25.98 4.22 -6.06
C GLU A 176 -26.36 3.92 -4.61
N GLY A 177 -26.80 4.95 -3.89
CA GLY A 177 -27.66 4.76 -2.72
C GLY A 177 -26.99 4.80 -1.34
N ASN A 178 -26.28 5.87 -1.00
CA ASN A 178 -26.27 6.34 0.39
C ASN A 178 -27.59 7.09 0.67
N ALA A 179 -28.68 6.35 0.84
CA ALA A 179 -29.96 6.90 1.28
C ALA A 179 -30.82 5.80 1.93
N ALA A 180 -30.38 5.20 3.04
CA ALA A 180 -31.26 4.30 3.79
C ALA A 180 -30.84 4.00 5.24
N TRP A 181 -30.17 4.89 5.98
CA TRP A 181 -29.97 4.67 7.43
C TRP A 181 -30.10 5.98 8.21
N SER A 182 -31.29 6.59 8.17
CA SER A 182 -31.79 7.41 9.29
C SER A 182 -33.29 7.67 9.15
N GLU A 183 -34.12 6.74 9.59
CA GLU A 183 -35.49 7.09 9.93
C GLU A 183 -35.93 6.32 11.19
N LYS A 184 -35.52 6.88 12.33
CA LYS A 184 -36.16 6.61 13.62
C LYS A 184 -37.58 7.20 13.56
N ARG A 185 -38.55 6.30 13.48
CA ARG A 185 -39.98 6.44 13.82
C ARG A 185 -40.31 7.65 14.70
N ARG A 186 -41.27 8.47 14.26
CA ARG A 186 -42.41 9.00 15.06
C ARG A 186 -43.52 9.55 14.15
N PRO A 187 -44.79 9.62 14.62
CA PRO A 187 -45.98 9.32 13.82
C PRO A 187 -46.60 10.55 13.16
N ALA A 188 -47.41 10.28 12.14
CA ALA A 188 -48.19 11.24 11.37
C ALA A 188 -49.18 12.04 12.25
N ALA A 189 -48.94 13.35 12.33
CA ALA A 189 -49.98 14.37 12.43
C ALA A 189 -50.21 14.87 10.99
N GLY A 190 -51.40 14.88 10.41
CA GLY A 190 -52.67 15.32 10.97
C GLY A 190 -53.04 16.64 10.29
N ARG A 191 -54.00 16.59 9.36
CA ARG A 191 -54.84 17.67 8.73
C ARG A 191 -55.13 17.27 7.28
N SER A 192 -56.30 17.44 6.69
CA SER A 192 -57.61 17.96 7.13
C SER A 192 -58.56 17.78 5.93
N GLY A 193 -59.83 17.46 6.16
CA GLY A 193 -60.86 17.46 5.12
C GLY A 193 -62.16 16.79 5.57
N ALA A 194 -63.03 17.58 6.21
CA ALA A 194 -64.39 17.23 6.67
C ALA A 194 -65.41 17.20 5.50
N PRO A 195 -66.75 17.21 5.69
CA PRO A 195 -67.64 16.76 6.80
C PRO A 195 -68.83 15.89 6.31
N VAL A 196 -69.38 15.00 7.15
CA VAL A 196 -70.79 14.51 7.09
C VAL A 196 -71.10 14.05 8.53
N GLY A 197 -72.07 14.53 9.31
CA GLY A 197 -73.40 15.00 8.99
C GLY A 197 -74.41 13.96 9.48
N ALA A 198 -75.14 14.29 10.56
CA ALA A 198 -76.38 13.67 11.07
C ALA A 198 -76.28 12.64 12.22
N GLY A 199 -77.02 12.94 13.30
CA GLY A 199 -77.69 11.91 14.12
C GLY A 199 -77.40 11.89 15.63
N ARG A 200 -77.91 12.86 16.38
CA ARG A 200 -78.43 12.65 17.77
C ARG A 200 -79.93 12.28 17.65
N PRO A 201 -80.67 11.87 18.68
CA PRO A 201 -80.36 11.54 20.10
C PRO A 201 -80.83 10.08 20.41
N SER A 202 -80.87 9.50 21.61
CA SER A 202 -80.99 9.92 23.01
C SER A 202 -80.35 8.84 23.89
#